data_AF-A0A953XH02-F1
#
_entry.id   AF-A0A953XH02-F1
#
_cell.length_a   1.000
_cell.length_b   1.000
_cell.length_c   1.000
_cell.angle_alpha   90.00
_cell.angle_beta   90.00
_cell.angle_gamma   90.00
#
_symmetry.space_group_name_H-M   'P 1'
#
loop_
_entity.id
_entity.type
_entity.pdbx_description
1 polymer ?
#
loop_
_entity_poly.entity_id
_entity_poly.type
_entity_poly.pdbx_seq_one_letter_code
_entity_poly.pdbx_strand_id
1 'polypeptide(L)'
;KRDPEFNIPDFTARVQTIFLKLQEGWTKRDESILRPFELDHVFDTHRIWLERYREEGVINVLKDIKIEYIKPVKIEHDAWFDSITVRIRASMLDYKEDERGRHLSGGMKKRKVFTEYHTLVRRAKEGPRKAPEPLKCPQCGAPLDRVSQLGVCGYCDTRITTGEFDWVLALITQDEEYAG
;
A
#
# COMPACT_ATOMS: atom_id res chain seq x y z
N LYS A 1 -27.31 -1.40 -1.89
CA LYS A 1 -26.00 -1.24 -1.20
C LYS A 1 -25.35 -2.63 -1.20
N ARG A 2 -24.25 -2.83 -1.94
CA ARG A 2 -23.69 -4.18 -2.21
C ARG A 2 -23.05 -4.82 -0.97
N ASP A 3 -22.45 -4.00 -0.12
CA ASP A 3 -21.86 -4.38 1.18
C ASP A 3 -22.50 -3.52 2.30
N PRO A 4 -23.42 -4.09 3.10
CA PRO A 4 -24.05 -3.38 4.21
C PRO A 4 -23.11 -3.04 5.37
N GLU A 5 -22.03 -3.80 5.56
CA GLU A 5 -21.08 -3.64 6.67
C GLU A 5 -19.96 -2.64 6.36
N PHE A 6 -19.83 -2.24 5.09
CA PHE A 6 -18.87 -1.22 4.67
C PHE A 6 -19.07 0.10 5.43
N ASN A 7 -17.97 0.59 6.00
CA ASN A 7 -17.90 1.90 6.64
C ASN A 7 -16.57 2.61 6.32
N ILE A 8 -16.62 3.93 6.27
CA ILE A 8 -15.48 4.78 5.92
C ILE A 8 -14.33 4.72 6.94
N PRO A 9 -14.58 4.68 8.27
CA PRO A 9 -13.50 4.55 9.25
C PRO A 9 -12.62 3.32 9.06
N ASP A 10 -13.20 2.12 8.92
CA ASP A 10 -12.44 0.88 8.75
C ASP A 10 -11.67 0.88 7.43
N PHE A 11 -12.30 1.35 6.35
CA PHE A 11 -11.64 1.52 5.07
C PHE A 11 -10.45 2.50 5.17
N THR A 12 -10.63 3.63 5.85
CA THR A 12 -9.57 4.63 6.04
C THR A 12 -8.42 4.07 6.86
N ALA A 13 -8.70 3.29 7.91
CA ALA A 13 -7.69 2.60 8.70
C ALA A 13 -6.90 1.57 7.85
N ARG A 14 -7.59 0.87 6.94
CA ARG A 14 -6.96 -0.05 5.98
C ARG A 14 -6.04 0.70 5.02
N VAL A 15 -6.49 1.80 4.42
CA VAL A 15 -5.65 2.66 3.57
C VAL A 15 -4.42 3.13 4.31
N GLN A 16 -4.58 3.64 5.54
CA GLN A 16 -3.46 4.09 6.37
C GLN A 16 -2.46 2.96 6.63
N THR A 17 -2.94 1.75 6.92
CA THR A 17 -2.08 0.57 7.14
C THR A 17 -1.27 0.26 5.89
N ILE A 18 -1.93 0.16 4.73
CA ILE A 18 -1.27 -0.09 3.45
C ILE A 18 -0.23 0.99 3.17
N PHE A 19 -0.62 2.26 3.25
CA PHE A 19 0.27 3.39 2.99
C PHE A 19 1.54 3.33 3.84
N LEU A 20 1.42 3.14 5.15
CA LEU A 20 2.57 3.08 6.06
C LEU A 20 3.45 1.85 5.80
N LYS A 21 2.85 0.69 5.48
CA LYS A 21 3.60 -0.54 5.15
C LYS A 21 4.37 -0.39 3.84
N LEU A 22 3.82 0.32 2.86
CA LEU A 22 4.53 0.61 1.62
C LEU A 22 5.78 1.48 1.89
N GLN A 23 5.64 2.55 2.69
CA GLN A 23 6.79 3.39 3.04
C GLN A 23 7.86 2.62 3.86
N GLU A 24 7.42 1.74 4.76
CA GLU A 24 8.31 0.87 5.55
C GLU A 24 9.09 -0.10 4.65
N GLY A 25 8.39 -0.84 3.78
CA GLY A 25 9.01 -1.78 2.85
C GLY A 25 9.96 -1.09 1.88
N TRP A 26 9.59 0.11 1.41
CA TRP A 26 10.43 0.93 0.54
C TRP A 26 11.75 1.31 1.20
N THR A 27 11.68 1.87 2.41
CA THR A 27 12.88 2.30 3.17
C THR A 27 13.78 1.13 3.55
N LYS A 28 13.19 0.00 3.95
CA LYS A 28 13.94 -1.21 4.28
C LYS A 28 14.48 -1.93 3.04
N ARG A 29 14.06 -1.52 1.83
CA ARG A 29 14.27 -2.26 0.58
C ARG A 29 13.83 -3.73 0.72
N ASP A 30 12.73 -3.96 1.44
CA ASP A 30 12.18 -5.28 1.73
C ASP A 30 10.81 -5.44 1.07
N GLU A 31 10.81 -6.13 -0.07
CA GLU A 31 9.63 -6.38 -0.87
C GLU A 31 8.62 -7.30 -0.17
N SER A 32 9.04 -8.11 0.80
CA SER A 32 8.13 -8.98 1.56
C SER A 32 7.15 -8.19 2.42
N ILE A 33 7.51 -6.96 2.82
CA ILE A 33 6.64 -6.04 3.56
C ILE A 33 5.58 -5.43 2.64
N LEU A 34 5.92 -5.16 1.37
CA LEU A 34 5.03 -4.58 0.37
C LEU A 34 3.99 -5.60 -0.11
N ARG A 35 4.48 -6.82 -0.37
CA ARG A 35 3.76 -7.84 -1.11
C ARG A 35 2.31 -8.10 -0.68
N PRO A 36 1.97 -8.17 0.61
CA PRO A 36 0.62 -8.53 1.05
C PRO A 36 -0.45 -7.48 0.68
N PHE A 37 -0.05 -6.28 0.30
CA PHE A 37 -0.94 -5.11 0.26
C PHE A 37 -1.29 -4.62 -1.14
N GLU A 38 -0.69 -5.20 -2.19
CA GLU A 38 -0.78 -4.66 -3.54
C GLU A 38 -0.99 -5.75 -4.60
N LEU A 39 -1.63 -5.36 -5.70
CA LEU A 39 -1.79 -6.20 -6.88
C LEU A 39 -0.43 -6.49 -7.52
N ASP A 40 -0.36 -7.59 -8.27
CA ASP A 40 0.87 -8.07 -8.90
C ASP A 40 1.60 -6.99 -9.70
N HIS A 41 0.89 -6.22 -10.53
CA HIS A 41 1.53 -5.22 -11.38
C HIS A 41 2.11 -4.04 -10.60
N VAL A 42 1.52 -3.68 -9.45
CA VAL A 42 2.06 -2.66 -8.56
C VAL A 42 3.32 -3.19 -7.88
N PHE A 43 3.26 -4.44 -7.39
CA PHE A 43 4.41 -5.12 -6.80
C PHE A 43 5.58 -5.26 -7.76
N ASP A 44 5.33 -5.66 -9.01
CA ASP A 44 6.36 -5.79 -10.03
C ASP A 44 7.04 -4.44 -10.30
N THR A 45 6.26 -3.36 -10.35
CA THR A 45 6.81 -2.00 -10.51
C THR A 45 7.68 -1.60 -9.31
N HIS A 46 7.20 -1.79 -8.08
CA HIS A 46 7.97 -1.49 -6.87
C HIS A 46 9.24 -2.32 -6.78
N ARG A 47 9.19 -3.60 -7.16
CA ARG A 47 10.35 -4.48 -7.18
C ARG A 47 11.45 -3.98 -8.09
N ILE A 48 11.12 -3.57 -9.32
CA ILE A 48 12.10 -3.01 -10.26
C ILE A 48 12.84 -1.81 -9.64
N TRP A 49 12.11 -0.91 -8.99
CA TRP A 49 12.71 0.24 -8.30
C TRP A 49 13.57 -0.17 -7.10
N LEU A 50 13.11 -1.13 -6.29
CA LEU A 50 13.87 -1.64 -5.15
C LEU A 50 15.16 -2.34 -5.60
N GLU A 51 15.09 -3.17 -6.65
CA GLU A 51 16.25 -3.84 -7.25
C GLU A 51 17.25 -2.80 -7.75
N ARG A 52 16.80 -1.76 -8.45
CA ARG A 52 17.66 -0.65 -8.87
C ARG A 52 18.32 0.06 -7.69
N TYR A 53 17.60 0.34 -6.61
CA TYR A 53 18.20 0.93 -5.41
C TYR A 53 19.23 0.01 -4.74
N ARG A 54 19.03 -1.30 -4.79
CA ARG A 54 20.02 -2.29 -4.32
C ARG A 54 21.28 -2.25 -5.19
N GLU A 55 21.13 -2.25 -6.52
CA GLU A 55 22.26 -2.16 -7.46
C GLU A 55 23.07 -0.87 -7.32
N GLU A 56 22.39 0.27 -7.11
CA GLU A 56 23.03 1.56 -6.91
C GLU A 56 23.65 1.72 -5.50
N GLY A 57 23.41 0.78 -4.58
CA GLY A 57 23.87 0.89 -3.18
C GLY A 57 23.20 2.06 -2.44
N VAL A 58 22.00 2.44 -2.86
CA VAL A 58 21.24 3.58 -2.35
C VAL A 58 20.07 3.10 -1.51
N ILE A 59 19.83 3.77 -0.39
CA ILE A 59 18.66 3.60 0.46
C ILE A 59 17.86 4.90 0.39
N ASN A 60 16.61 4.82 -0.06
CA ASN A 60 15.68 5.94 0.05
C ASN A 60 14.99 5.88 1.41
N VAL A 61 15.37 6.80 2.30
CA VAL A 61 14.88 6.85 3.67
C VAL A 61 13.66 7.76 3.76
N LEU A 62 12.53 7.15 4.14
CA LEU A 62 11.26 7.81 4.37
C LEU A 62 10.95 7.77 5.86
N LYS A 63 11.02 8.92 6.54
CA LYS A 63 10.88 8.99 8.01
C LYS A 63 9.98 10.13 8.47
N ASP A 64 9.55 10.05 9.73
CA ASP A 64 8.70 11.06 10.37
C ASP A 64 7.41 11.32 9.59
N ILE A 65 6.83 10.24 9.05
CA ILE A 65 5.64 10.26 8.21
C ILE A 65 4.45 10.77 9.03
N LYS A 66 3.79 11.81 8.52
CA LYS A 66 2.58 12.38 9.08
C LYS A 66 1.52 12.46 7.99
N ILE A 67 0.45 11.69 8.15
CA ILE A 67 -0.74 11.77 7.31
C ILE A 67 -1.59 12.94 7.83
N GLU A 68 -1.89 13.91 6.96
CA GLU A 68 -2.77 15.04 7.28
C GLU A 68 -4.23 14.66 7.09
N TYR A 69 -4.55 14.01 5.97
CA TYR A 69 -5.86 13.42 5.74
C TYR A 69 -5.81 12.33 4.68
N ILE A 70 -6.82 11.46 4.72
CA ILE A 70 -7.18 10.52 3.67
C ILE A 70 -8.64 10.81 3.31
N LYS A 71 -8.93 11.06 2.04
CA LYS A 71 -10.29 11.37 1.58
C LYS A 71 -10.63 10.55 0.35
N PRO A 72 -11.72 9.75 0.37
CA PRO A 72 -12.28 9.18 -0.85
C PRO A 72 -12.64 10.28 -1.85
N VAL A 73 -12.18 10.16 -3.09
CA VAL A 73 -12.46 11.12 -4.17
C VAL A 73 -13.16 10.48 -5.36
N LYS A 74 -13.03 9.16 -5.54
CA LYS A 74 -13.71 8.40 -6.58
C LYS A 74 -14.13 7.05 -6.03
N ILE A 75 -15.34 6.62 -6.36
CA ILE A 75 -15.86 5.29 -6.03
C ILE A 75 -16.45 4.73 -7.32
N GLU A 76 -15.99 3.56 -7.73
CA GLU A 76 -16.49 2.89 -8.91
C GLU A 76 -16.89 1.45 -8.55
N HIS A 77 -17.89 0.96 -9.27
CA HIS A 77 -18.40 -0.39 -9.12
C HIS A 77 -18.56 -0.98 -10.51
N ASP A 78 -17.94 -2.13 -10.73
CA ASP A 78 -18.22 -2.94 -11.90
C ASP A 78 -18.79 -4.32 -11.50
N ALA A 79 -18.88 -5.23 -12.46
CA ALA A 79 -19.40 -6.58 -12.24
C ALA A 79 -18.50 -7.44 -11.34
N TRP A 80 -17.21 -7.14 -11.30
CA TRP A 80 -16.15 -7.96 -10.72
C TRP A 80 -15.46 -7.32 -9.52
N PHE A 81 -15.39 -5.99 -9.45
CA PHE A 81 -14.66 -5.23 -8.45
C PHE A 81 -15.44 -4.00 -7.96
N ASP A 82 -15.18 -3.65 -6.70
CA ASP A 82 -15.39 -2.32 -6.18
C ASP A 82 -14.02 -1.63 -6.14
N SER A 83 -13.93 -0.38 -6.59
CA SER A 83 -12.72 0.44 -6.48
C SER A 83 -13.00 1.74 -5.74
N ILE A 84 -12.04 2.18 -4.93
CA ILE A 84 -12.08 3.48 -4.26
C ILE A 84 -10.71 4.14 -4.46
N THR A 85 -10.73 5.32 -5.09
CA THR A 85 -9.57 6.20 -5.12
C THR A 85 -9.64 7.16 -3.95
N VAL A 86 -8.56 7.20 -3.16
CA VAL A 86 -8.39 8.11 -2.04
C VAL A 86 -7.29 9.11 -2.33
N ARG A 87 -7.53 10.38 -2.02
CA ARG A 87 -6.52 11.43 -1.94
C ARG A 87 -5.87 11.36 -0.56
N ILE A 88 -4.57 11.07 -0.53
CA ILE A 88 -3.74 11.04 0.66
C ILE A 88 -2.86 12.28 0.64
N ARG A 89 -3.05 13.16 1.62
CA ARG A 89 -2.12 14.27 1.86
C ARG A 89 -1.26 13.93 3.06
N ALA A 90 0.05 13.94 2.87
CA ALA A 90 1.00 13.56 3.90
C ALA A 90 2.26 14.43 3.82
N SER A 91 3.08 14.31 4.86
CA SER A 91 4.39 14.92 4.91
C SER A 91 5.40 13.96 5.53
N MET A 92 6.61 13.92 5.01
CA MET A 92 7.69 13.07 5.52
C MET A 92 9.05 13.68 5.21
N LEU A 93 10.09 13.22 5.89
CA LEU A 93 11.45 13.43 5.44
C LEU A 93 11.77 12.37 4.40
N ASP A 94 12.27 12.82 3.26
CA ASP A 94 12.61 12.02 2.10
C ASP A 94 14.02 12.40 1.66
N TYR A 95 14.93 11.46 1.85
CA TYR A 95 16.33 11.61 1.50
C TYR A 95 16.94 10.27 1.10
N LYS A 96 18.10 10.33 0.47
CA LYS A 96 18.87 9.16 0.05
C LYS A 96 20.15 9.09 0.86
N GLU A 97 20.47 7.89 1.32
CA GLU A 97 21.74 7.53 1.95
C GLU A 97 22.39 6.38 1.19
N ASP A 98 23.70 6.21 1.34
CA ASP A 98 24.36 4.97 0.95
C ASP A 98 24.26 3.90 2.04
N GLU A 99 24.75 2.70 1.77
CA GLU A 99 24.69 1.57 2.72
C GLU A 99 25.52 1.79 4.00
N ARG A 100 26.37 2.82 4.04
CA ARG A 100 27.13 3.22 5.23
C ARG A 100 26.43 4.35 6.02
N GLY A 101 25.22 4.75 5.61
CA GLY A 101 24.46 5.83 6.21
C GLY A 101 24.99 7.22 5.86
N ARG A 102 25.82 7.36 4.82
CA ARG A 102 26.24 8.69 4.35
C ARG A 102 25.14 9.30 3.51
N HIS A 103 24.76 10.52 3.86
CA HIS A 103 23.77 11.28 3.10
C HIS A 103 24.24 11.54 1.66
N LEU A 104 23.36 11.26 0.70
CA LEU A 104 23.58 11.46 -0.73
C LEU A 104 22.80 12.65 -1.28
N SER A 105 21.49 12.72 -0.97
CA SER A 105 20.61 13.80 -1.47
C SER A 105 19.29 13.87 -0.69
N GLY A 106 18.51 14.93 -0.90
CA GLY A 106 17.21 15.13 -0.26
C GLY A 106 17.28 15.87 1.08
N GLY A 107 16.14 16.07 1.73
CA GLY A 107 16.02 16.95 2.90
C GLY A 107 15.90 16.17 4.21
N MET A 108 16.93 16.24 5.07
CA MET A 108 16.90 15.54 6.38
C MET A 108 16.24 16.33 7.52
N LYS A 109 15.95 17.62 7.33
CA LYS A 109 15.49 18.52 8.41
C LYS A 109 14.07 19.05 8.24
N LYS A 110 13.57 19.16 7.01
CA LYS A 110 12.27 19.74 6.71
C LYS A 110 11.42 18.70 5.99
N ARG A 111 10.25 18.38 6.56
CA ARG A 111 9.29 17.48 5.91
C ARG A 111 8.85 18.08 4.58
N LYS A 112 8.90 17.26 3.53
CA LYS A 112 8.27 17.54 2.25
C LYS A 112 6.79 17.20 2.40
N VAL A 113 5.92 18.14 2.06
CA VAL A 113 4.47 17.91 1.96
C VAL A 113 4.17 17.49 0.53
N PHE A 114 3.34 16.47 0.38
CA PHE A 114 2.97 15.92 -0.92
C PHE A 114 1.54 15.36 -0.87
N THR A 115 1.00 15.07 -2.03
CA THR A 115 -0.33 14.50 -2.21
C THR A 115 -0.23 13.36 -3.21
N GLU A 116 -0.84 12.22 -2.90
CA GLU A 116 -0.95 11.08 -3.81
C GLU A 116 -2.40 10.61 -3.87
N TYR A 117 -2.73 9.93 -4.97
CA TYR A 117 -4.01 9.27 -5.18
C TYR A 117 -3.76 7.77 -5.22
N HIS A 118 -4.34 7.05 -4.27
CA HIS A 118 -4.22 5.60 -4.19
C HIS A 118 -5.56 5.00 -4.58
N THR A 119 -5.60 4.17 -5.62
CA THR A 119 -6.79 3.38 -5.96
C THR A 119 -6.66 2.01 -5.33
N LEU A 120 -7.61 1.66 -4.47
CA LEU A 120 -7.72 0.35 -3.87
C LEU A 120 -8.88 -0.41 -4.50
N VAL A 121 -8.72 -1.72 -4.67
CA VAL A 121 -9.75 -2.59 -5.21
C VAL A 121 -10.02 -3.76 -4.28
N ARG A 122 -11.25 -4.27 -4.35
CA ARG A 122 -11.64 -5.57 -3.82
C ARG A 122 -12.65 -6.20 -4.76
N ARG A 123 -12.74 -7.53 -4.82
CA ARG A 123 -13.75 -8.21 -5.63
C ARG A 123 -15.15 -7.80 -5.21
N ALA A 124 -16.05 -7.60 -6.15
CA ALA A 124 -17.47 -7.42 -5.88
C ALA A 124 -18.05 -8.70 -5.27
N LYS A 125 -18.81 -8.57 -4.19
CA LYS A 125 -19.60 -9.66 -3.58
C LYS A 125 -20.80 -9.05 -2.88
N GLU A 126 -21.95 -9.72 -3.01
CA GLU A 126 -23.15 -9.34 -2.28
C GLU A 126 -23.15 -9.91 -0.86
N GLY A 127 -23.63 -9.11 0.09
CA GLY A 127 -23.81 -9.51 1.48
C GLY A 127 -22.75 -8.95 2.43
N PRO A 128 -22.87 -9.25 3.72
CA PRO A 128 -21.98 -8.74 4.76
C PRO A 128 -20.54 -9.23 4.53
N ARG A 129 -19.59 -8.33 4.80
CA ARG A 129 -18.16 -8.59 4.77
C ARG A 129 -17.53 -7.99 6.01
N LYS A 130 -17.17 -8.86 6.94
CA LYS A 130 -16.33 -8.49 8.05
C LYS A 130 -14.95 -8.11 7.52
N ALA A 131 -14.50 -6.89 7.82
CA ALA A 131 -13.13 -6.47 7.55
C ALA A 131 -12.15 -7.43 8.29
N PRO A 132 -11.14 -7.98 7.60
CA PRO A 132 -10.15 -8.81 8.26
C PRO A 132 -9.25 -7.97 9.17
N GLU A 133 -8.51 -8.63 10.05
CA GLU A 133 -7.51 -7.95 10.86
C GLU A 133 -6.38 -7.40 9.95
N PRO A 134 -5.97 -6.12 10.07
CA PRO A 134 -5.16 -5.44 9.05
C PRO A 134 -3.81 -6.09 8.71
N LEU A 135 -3.18 -6.79 9.66
CA LEU A 135 -1.84 -7.37 9.53
C LEU A 135 -1.83 -8.91 9.66
N LYS A 136 -2.97 -9.55 9.39
CA LYS A 136 -3.10 -11.00 9.40
C LYS A 136 -3.64 -11.51 8.08
N CYS A 137 -3.34 -12.77 7.78
CA CYS A 137 -3.93 -13.49 6.67
C CYS A 137 -5.46 -13.52 6.87
N PRO A 138 -6.25 -13.06 5.88
CA PRO A 138 -7.70 -13.03 6.01
C PRO A 138 -8.35 -14.42 6.07
N GLN A 139 -7.63 -15.46 5.64
CA GLN A 139 -8.13 -16.84 5.65
C GLN A 139 -7.80 -17.60 6.93
N CYS A 140 -6.55 -17.56 7.40
CA CYS A 140 -6.10 -18.37 8.54
C CYS A 140 -5.71 -17.57 9.80
N GLY A 141 -5.68 -16.24 9.73
CA GLY A 141 -5.30 -15.37 10.85
C GLY A 141 -3.80 -15.36 11.18
N ALA A 142 -2.95 -16.05 10.41
CA ALA A 142 -1.51 -16.03 10.60
C ALA A 142 -0.90 -14.64 10.27
N PRO A 143 0.27 -14.29 10.81
CA PRO A 143 0.96 -13.06 10.42
C PRO A 143 1.28 -13.01 8.92
N LEU A 144 1.44 -11.80 8.38
CA LEU A 144 1.79 -11.58 6.96
C LEU A 144 3.30 -11.65 6.68
N ASP A 145 4.09 -12.26 7.57
CA ASP A 145 5.55 -12.38 7.48
C ASP A 145 6.02 -13.47 6.49
N ARG A 146 5.08 -14.29 5.99
CA ARG A 146 5.34 -15.33 4.99
C ARG A 146 4.35 -15.21 3.84
N VAL A 147 4.54 -14.21 2.98
CA VAL A 147 3.77 -14.08 1.74
C VAL A 147 4.74 -14.20 0.57
N SER A 148 4.50 -15.18 -0.30
CA SER A 148 5.34 -15.41 -1.48
C SER A 148 5.20 -14.26 -2.48
N GLN A 149 6.14 -14.15 -3.43
CA GLN A 149 6.05 -13.18 -4.52
C GLN A 149 4.75 -13.33 -5.35
N LEU A 150 4.14 -14.52 -5.39
CA LEU A 150 2.84 -14.75 -6.02
C LEU A 150 1.64 -14.30 -5.16
N GLY A 151 1.89 -13.74 -3.97
CA GLY A 151 0.86 -13.27 -3.05
C GLY A 151 0.19 -14.40 -2.28
N VAL A 152 0.86 -15.55 -2.16
CA VAL A 152 0.34 -16.74 -1.49
C VAL A 152 0.83 -16.75 -0.05
N CYS A 153 -0.09 -16.93 0.89
CA CYS A 153 0.22 -17.08 2.30
C CYS A 153 0.94 -18.41 2.55
N GLY A 154 2.16 -18.36 3.09
CA GLY A 154 2.98 -19.53 3.40
C GLY A 154 2.52 -20.34 4.62
N TYR A 155 1.36 -20.02 5.19
CA TYR A 155 0.74 -20.79 6.28
C TYR A 155 -0.48 -21.60 5.84
N CYS A 156 -1.25 -21.12 4.86
CA CYS A 156 -2.51 -21.76 4.43
C CYS A 156 -2.69 -21.82 2.90
N ASP A 157 -1.65 -21.51 2.14
CA ASP A 157 -1.57 -21.57 0.67
C ASP A 157 -2.64 -20.73 -0.07
N THR A 158 -3.31 -19.84 0.64
CA THR A 158 -4.33 -18.96 0.07
C THR A 158 -3.67 -17.76 -0.58
N ARG A 159 -4.10 -17.44 -1.80
CA ARG A 159 -3.69 -16.21 -2.48
C ARG A 159 -4.49 -15.02 -1.96
N ILE A 160 -3.82 -14.08 -1.28
CA ILE A 160 -4.49 -13.01 -0.50
C ILE A 160 -4.44 -11.64 -1.18
N THR A 161 -3.69 -11.50 -2.27
CA THR A 161 -3.40 -10.22 -2.94
C THR A 161 -4.30 -9.96 -4.14
N THR A 162 -5.40 -10.70 -4.29
CA THR A 162 -6.33 -10.61 -5.45
C THR A 162 -7.51 -9.66 -5.22
N GLY A 163 -7.63 -9.08 -4.02
CA GLY A 163 -8.81 -8.33 -3.61
C GLY A 163 -10.01 -9.20 -3.20
N GLU A 164 -9.87 -10.53 -3.18
CA GLU A 164 -10.95 -11.46 -2.79
C GLU A 164 -11.47 -11.19 -1.37
N PHE A 165 -10.55 -10.94 -0.44
CA PHE A 165 -10.81 -10.90 0.99
C PHE A 165 -10.76 -9.50 1.61
N ASP A 166 -9.96 -8.60 1.05
CA ASP A 166 -9.73 -7.25 1.57
C ASP A 166 -9.37 -6.28 0.43
N TRP A 167 -9.32 -5.00 0.75
CA TRP A 167 -8.80 -3.96 -0.12
C TRP A 167 -7.29 -4.13 -0.34
N VAL A 168 -6.89 -4.11 -1.61
CA VAL A 168 -5.49 -4.14 -2.08
C VAL A 168 -5.21 -2.96 -3.00
N LEU A 169 -3.99 -2.43 -2.95
CA LEU A 169 -3.56 -1.32 -3.79
C LEU A 169 -3.49 -1.75 -5.25
N ALA A 170 -4.12 -0.98 -6.13
CA ALA A 170 -4.13 -1.21 -7.57
C ALA A 170 -3.41 -0.11 -8.36
N LEU A 171 -3.33 1.11 -7.84
CA LEU A 171 -2.69 2.22 -8.54
C LEU A 171 -2.25 3.30 -7.55
N ILE A 172 -1.10 3.91 -7.81
CA ILE A 172 -0.65 5.15 -7.20
C ILE A 172 -0.50 6.18 -8.32
N THR A 173 -1.05 7.37 -8.12
CA THR A 173 -0.94 8.51 -9.05
C THR A 173 -0.50 9.75 -8.28
N GLN A 174 0.42 10.52 -8.86
CA GLN A 174 0.88 11.78 -8.28
C GLN A 174 -0.15 12.90 -8.51
N ASP A 175 -0.13 13.96 -7.71
CA ASP A 175 -1.12 15.06 -7.77
C ASP A 175 -1.11 15.77 -9.14
N GLU A 176 0.04 15.81 -9.81
CA GLU A 176 0.19 16.41 -11.14
C GLU A 176 -0.41 15.56 -12.27
N GLU A 177 -0.57 14.25 -12.06
CA GLU A 177 -1.02 13.29 -13.08
C GLU A 177 -2.51 12.92 -12.93
N TYR A 178 -3.12 13.20 -11.78
CA TYR A 178 -4.49 12.81 -11.50
C TYR A 178 -5.51 13.71 -12.23
N ALA A 179 -6.27 13.13 -13.17
CA ALA A 179 -7.22 13.86 -14.03
C ALA A 179 -8.71 13.78 -13.60
N GLY A 180 -9.03 13.05 -12.52
CA GLY A 180 -10.43 12.84 -12.07
C GLY A 180 -11.00 11.48 -12.46
#